data_AF-A0A3G4VD45-F1
#
_entry.id   AF-A0A3G4VD45-F1
#
_cell.length_a   1.000
_cell.length_b   1.000
_cell.length_c   1.000
_cell.angle_alpha   90.00
_cell.angle_beta   90.00
_cell.angle_gamma   90.00
#
_symmetry.space_group_name_H-M   'P 1'
#
loop_
_entity.id
_entity.type
_entity.pdbx_description
1 polymer ?
#
loop_
_entity_poly.entity_id
_entity_poly.type
_entity_poly.pdbx_seq_one_letter_code
_entity_poly.pdbx_strand_id
1 'polypeptide(L)'
;MKNQSNEALTIKIGDPQLEKAKKLYELGKTVEEVAATTGLSLMAVKGATTQKNKLWNDDEISLLNSLAGKASTDYIASKVKKTKRQVQHKAQRLGLSLAFINRKPKSWTTTDVRYLKTNAGVISGVQIARHLDRPVENVYRKAHLLNLSLHVLGENSHAATYSNEDIELCRALFDAGLKAPTIADGNEPFFCSPSYQART
;
A
#
# COMPACT_ATOMS: atom_id res chain seq x y z
N MET A 1 48.63 22.28 -54.04
CA MET A 1 47.69 22.78 -53.00
C MET A 1 46.93 21.57 -52.47
N LYS A 2 47.34 21.04 -51.31
CA LYS A 2 46.70 19.86 -50.72
C LYS A 2 45.54 20.35 -49.85
N ASN A 3 44.32 19.96 -50.21
CA ASN A 3 43.09 20.25 -49.48
C ASN A 3 43.21 19.66 -48.06
N GLN A 4 43.36 20.53 -47.06
CA GLN A 4 43.30 20.20 -45.63
C GLN A 4 41.85 20.20 -45.14
N SER A 5 40.95 19.52 -45.86
CA SER A 5 39.55 19.36 -45.45
C SER A 5 39.24 17.89 -45.26
N ASN A 6 38.91 17.54 -44.00
CA ASN A 6 38.49 16.23 -43.51
C ASN A 6 39.58 15.30 -42.96
N GLU A 7 40.39 15.79 -42.01
CA GLU A 7 40.78 14.91 -40.90
C GLU A 7 39.56 14.76 -39.99
N ALA A 8 38.89 13.61 -40.10
CA ALA A 8 37.76 13.26 -39.26
C ALA A 8 38.18 13.31 -37.77
N LEU A 9 37.74 14.37 -37.09
CA LEU A 9 37.86 14.56 -35.65
C LEU A 9 37.23 13.37 -34.93
N THR A 10 38.06 12.38 -34.63
CA THR A 10 37.68 11.19 -33.89
C THR A 10 37.65 11.62 -32.43
N ILE A 11 36.47 12.00 -31.93
CA ILE A 11 36.27 12.48 -30.55
C ILE A 11 36.77 11.39 -29.59
N LYS A 12 37.87 11.66 -28.88
CA LYS A 12 38.45 10.74 -27.90
C LYS A 12 37.72 10.89 -26.57
N ILE A 13 37.66 9.81 -25.80
CA ILE A 13 37.10 9.83 -24.45
C ILE A 13 38.01 10.73 -23.58
N GLY A 14 37.58 11.97 -23.33
CA GLY A 14 38.35 12.98 -22.58
C GLY A 14 38.49 14.34 -23.25
N ASP A 15 37.82 14.60 -24.38
CA ASP A 15 37.98 15.88 -25.09
C ASP A 15 37.53 17.10 -24.26
N PRO A 16 38.33 18.18 -24.19
CA PRO A 16 38.01 19.40 -23.42
C PRO A 16 36.67 20.04 -23.81
N GLN A 17 36.28 19.92 -25.08
CA GLN A 17 35.00 20.42 -25.60
C GLN A 17 33.80 19.66 -25.00
N LEU A 18 33.97 18.37 -24.68
CA LEU A 18 32.93 17.53 -24.09
C LEU A 18 32.68 17.87 -22.62
N GLU A 19 33.74 18.16 -21.85
CA GLU A 19 33.59 18.63 -20.47
C GLU A 19 32.93 20.00 -20.39
N LYS A 20 33.31 20.92 -21.29
CA LYS A 20 32.66 22.22 -21.42
C LYS A 20 31.17 22.07 -21.74
N ALA A 21 30.81 21.13 -22.63
CA ALA A 21 29.43 20.84 -22.96
C ALA A 21 28.62 20.34 -21.74
N LYS A 22 29.19 19.44 -20.92
CA LYS A 22 28.53 18.94 -19.69
C LYS A 22 28.28 20.06 -18.68
N LYS A 23 29.27 20.90 -18.40
CA LYS A 23 29.11 22.05 -17.48
C LYS A 23 28.02 23.01 -17.95
N LEU A 24 27.99 23.34 -19.25
CA LEU A 24 26.96 24.24 -19.80
C LEU A 24 25.55 23.64 -19.69
N TYR A 25 25.41 22.32 -19.85
CA TYR A 25 24.14 21.62 -19.65
C TYR A 25 23.71 21.60 -18.17
N GLU A 26 24.65 21.41 -17.24
CA GLU A 26 24.39 21.50 -15.79
C GLU A 26 23.94 22.92 -15.35
N LEU A 27 24.41 23.97 -16.04
CA LEU A 27 23.91 25.34 -15.89
C LEU A 27 22.51 25.58 -16.49
N GLY A 28 21.87 24.55 -17.06
CA GLY A 28 20.50 24.61 -17.57
C GLY A 28 20.36 25.16 -18.99
N LYS A 29 21.45 25.28 -19.76
CA LYS A 29 21.39 25.74 -21.16
C LYS A 29 20.79 24.68 -22.09
N THR A 30 20.13 25.13 -23.15
CA THR A 30 19.55 24.24 -24.17
C THR A 30 20.63 23.50 -24.96
N VAL A 31 20.31 22.30 -25.45
CA VAL A 31 21.26 21.44 -26.19
C VAL A 31 21.80 22.14 -27.45
N GLU A 32 20.98 22.99 -28.07
CA GLU A 32 21.31 23.77 -29.26
C GLU A 32 22.34 24.86 -28.97
N GLU A 33 22.14 25.62 -27.89
CA GLU A 33 23.12 26.61 -27.43
C GLU A 33 24.45 25.96 -27.08
N VAL A 34 24.43 24.82 -26.40
CA VAL A 34 25.64 24.09 -26.03
C VAL A 34 26.40 23.62 -27.28
N ALA A 35 25.69 23.12 -28.30
CA ALA A 35 26.27 22.73 -29.59
C ALA A 35 26.91 23.91 -30.32
N ALA A 36 26.19 25.05 -30.41
CA ALA A 36 26.70 26.27 -31.02
C ALA A 36 27.96 26.80 -30.32
N THR A 37 27.99 26.74 -28.99
CA THR A 37 29.11 27.27 -28.18
C THR A 37 30.35 26.38 -28.24
N THR A 38 30.18 25.08 -28.42
CA THR A 38 31.29 24.09 -28.37
C THR A 38 31.76 23.64 -29.74
N GLY A 39 31.01 23.95 -30.81
CA GLY A 39 31.28 23.47 -32.16
C GLY A 39 31.00 21.98 -32.35
N LEU A 40 30.35 21.33 -31.37
CA LEU A 40 29.98 19.92 -31.40
C LEU A 40 28.66 19.73 -32.15
N SER A 41 28.48 18.57 -32.77
CA SER A 41 27.18 18.22 -33.36
C SER A 41 26.11 18.05 -32.26
N LEU A 42 24.85 18.34 -32.60
CA LEU A 42 23.72 18.13 -31.69
C LEU A 42 23.68 16.71 -31.11
N MET A 43 24.05 15.70 -31.91
CA MET A 43 24.12 14.31 -31.47
C MET A 43 25.27 14.05 -30.48
N ALA A 44 26.43 14.68 -30.69
CA ALA A 44 27.55 14.58 -29.76
C ALA A 44 27.21 15.21 -28.41
N VAL A 45 26.58 16.38 -28.40
CA VAL A 45 26.12 17.05 -27.16
C VAL A 45 25.08 16.18 -26.44
N LYS A 46 24.06 15.69 -27.16
CA LYS A 46 23.02 14.82 -26.59
C LYS A 46 23.59 13.52 -26.00
N GLY A 47 24.56 12.91 -26.69
CA GLY A 47 25.25 11.71 -26.20
C GLY A 47 26.13 11.99 -24.97
N ALA A 48 26.73 13.19 -24.90
CA ALA A 48 27.58 13.62 -23.79
C ALA A 48 26.81 13.90 -22.51
N THR A 49 25.61 14.48 -22.64
CA THR A 49 24.73 14.88 -21.54
C THR A 49 23.82 13.74 -21.07
N THR A 50 23.63 12.71 -21.89
CA THR A 50 22.94 11.48 -21.48
C THR A 50 23.75 10.76 -20.40
N GLN A 51 23.20 10.73 -19.18
CA GLN A 51 23.83 10.08 -18.03
C GLN A 51 24.17 8.61 -18.32
N LYS A 52 25.45 8.24 -18.19
CA LYS A 52 25.91 6.85 -18.28
C LYS A 52 25.59 6.08 -16.98
N ASN A 53 24.31 5.96 -16.61
CA ASN A 53 23.84 5.09 -15.50
C ASN A 53 23.94 3.58 -15.85
N LYS A 54 24.92 3.20 -16.68
CA LYS A 54 25.02 1.89 -17.32
C LYS A 54 25.63 0.82 -16.42
N LEU A 55 26.46 1.22 -15.47
CA LEU A 55 27.17 0.29 -14.59
C LEU A 55 26.35 0.01 -13.33
N TRP A 56 26.34 -1.25 -12.93
CA TRP A 56 25.74 -1.70 -11.67
C TRP A 56 26.85 -1.73 -10.63
N ASN A 57 26.65 -1.02 -9.52
CA ASN A 57 27.54 -1.13 -8.36
C ASN A 57 27.19 -2.41 -7.56
N ASP A 58 28.14 -2.95 -6.82
CA ASP A 58 27.93 -4.14 -5.99
C ASP A 58 26.92 -3.87 -4.88
N ASP A 59 26.89 -2.65 -4.32
CA ASP A 59 25.87 -2.22 -3.36
C ASP A 59 24.46 -2.23 -3.97
N GLU A 60 24.33 -1.81 -5.23
CA GLU A 60 23.05 -1.83 -5.95
C GLU A 60 22.57 -3.27 -6.20
N ILE A 61 23.51 -4.18 -6.46
CA ILE A 61 23.23 -5.62 -6.66
C ILE A 61 22.81 -6.26 -5.33
N SER A 62 23.51 -5.94 -4.24
CA SER A 62 23.16 -6.41 -2.89
C SER A 62 21.77 -5.91 -2.46
N LEU A 63 21.47 -4.63 -2.73
CA LEU A 63 20.16 -4.04 -2.48
C LEU A 63 19.08 -4.75 -3.32
N LEU A 64 19.33 -4.98 -4.61
CA LEU A 64 18.42 -5.71 -5.50
C LEU A 64 18.12 -7.13 -4.97
N ASN A 65 19.14 -7.86 -4.53
CA ASN A 65 19.00 -9.19 -3.93
C ASN A 65 18.14 -9.15 -2.65
N SER A 66 18.36 -8.18 -1.78
CA SER A 66 17.64 -8.09 -0.50
C SER A 66 16.15 -7.76 -0.65
N LEU A 67 15.81 -6.99 -1.70
CA LEU A 67 14.47 -6.49 -2.00
C LEU A 67 13.68 -7.37 -2.99
N ALA A 68 14.36 -8.26 -3.72
CA ALA A 68 13.72 -9.19 -4.64
C ALA A 68 12.60 -9.98 -3.94
N GLY A 69 11.41 -9.95 -4.52
CA GLY A 69 10.20 -10.62 -3.98
C GLY A 69 9.52 -9.93 -2.79
N LYS A 70 10.13 -8.90 -2.19
CA LYS A 70 9.56 -8.15 -1.04
C LYS A 70 8.99 -6.79 -1.41
N ALA A 71 9.59 -6.12 -2.40
CA ALA A 71 9.22 -4.78 -2.82
C ALA A 71 8.81 -4.73 -4.29
N SER A 72 8.04 -3.71 -4.66
CA SER A 72 7.65 -3.47 -6.06
C SER A 72 8.87 -3.07 -6.88
N THR A 73 8.88 -3.44 -8.16
CA THR A 73 9.93 -3.05 -9.11
C THR A 73 10.11 -1.53 -9.20
N ASP A 74 9.03 -0.78 -9.00
CA ASP A 74 9.04 0.68 -9.03
C ASP A 74 9.81 1.26 -7.85
N TYR A 75 9.60 0.69 -6.67
CA TYR A 75 10.29 1.10 -5.46
C TYR A 75 11.80 0.84 -5.58
N ILE A 76 12.16 -0.35 -6.08
CA ILE A 76 13.55 -0.73 -6.31
C ILE A 76 14.21 0.20 -7.34
N ALA A 77 13.51 0.50 -8.44
CA ALA A 77 13.98 1.42 -9.48
C ALA A 77 14.28 2.81 -8.93
N SER A 78 13.38 3.37 -8.11
CA SER A 78 13.58 4.67 -7.45
C SER A 78 14.77 4.66 -6.50
N LYS A 79 14.99 3.56 -5.76
CA LYS A 79 16.14 3.43 -4.83
C LYS A 79 17.47 3.34 -5.56
N VAL A 80 17.54 2.57 -6.64
CA VAL A 80 18.75 2.37 -7.45
C VAL A 80 18.96 3.51 -8.46
N LYS A 81 18.02 4.46 -8.57
CA LYS A 81 18.02 5.55 -9.58
C LYS A 81 18.18 5.02 -11.01
N LYS A 82 17.60 3.85 -11.28
CA LYS A 82 17.60 3.18 -12.59
C LYS A 82 16.17 2.97 -13.05
N THR A 83 15.99 2.75 -14.36
CA THR A 83 14.67 2.47 -14.91
C THR A 83 14.18 1.08 -14.52
N LYS A 84 12.86 0.89 -14.44
CA LYS A 84 12.23 -0.42 -14.16
C LYS A 84 12.76 -1.52 -15.08
N ARG A 85 12.92 -1.20 -16.37
CA ARG A 85 13.42 -2.14 -17.39
C ARG A 85 14.86 -2.57 -17.11
N GLN A 86 15.74 -1.66 -16.67
CA GLN A 86 17.11 -2.00 -16.29
C GLN A 86 17.14 -2.94 -15.07
N VAL A 87 16.30 -2.67 -14.06
CA VAL A 87 16.16 -3.52 -12.87
C VAL A 87 15.66 -4.91 -13.25
N GLN A 88 14.64 -5.01 -14.10
CA GLN A 88 14.10 -6.28 -14.59
C GLN A 88 15.14 -7.09 -15.37
N HIS A 89 15.87 -6.46 -16.31
CA HIS A 89 16.92 -7.16 -17.06
C HIS A 89 18.06 -7.62 -16.15
N LYS A 90 18.47 -6.81 -15.16
CA LYS A 90 19.53 -7.23 -14.23
C LYS A 90 19.06 -8.38 -13.34
N ALA A 91 17.85 -8.30 -12.80
CA ALA A 91 17.26 -9.39 -12.00
C ALA A 91 17.17 -10.69 -12.80
N GLN A 92 16.72 -10.61 -14.06
CA GLN A 92 16.68 -11.76 -14.97
C GLN A 92 18.07 -12.38 -15.18
N ARG A 93 19.10 -11.55 -15.40
CA ARG A 93 20.50 -12.02 -15.54
C ARG A 93 21.06 -12.64 -14.26
N LEU A 94 20.54 -12.25 -13.10
CA LEU A 94 20.91 -12.81 -11.79
C LEU A 94 20.02 -14.00 -11.38
N GLY A 95 19.02 -14.36 -12.18
CA GLY A 95 18.05 -15.41 -11.83
C GLY A 95 17.08 -15.04 -10.72
N LEU A 96 16.91 -13.75 -10.42
CA LEU A 96 16.04 -13.26 -9.35
C LEU A 96 14.62 -13.03 -9.88
N SER A 97 13.63 -13.55 -9.17
CA SER A 97 12.23 -13.20 -9.41
C SER A 97 11.86 -11.90 -8.69
N LEU A 98 11.46 -10.90 -9.46
CA LEU A 98 10.90 -9.63 -8.97
C LEU A 98 9.40 -9.72 -8.70
N ALA A 99 8.76 -10.86 -8.99
CA ALA A 99 7.36 -11.04 -8.68
C ALA A 99 7.17 -10.94 -7.16
N PHE A 100 6.16 -10.16 -6.73
CA PHE A 100 5.80 -10.10 -5.33
C PHE A 100 5.54 -11.51 -4.83
N ILE A 101 6.15 -11.90 -3.71
CA ILE A 101 5.86 -13.19 -3.10
C ILE A 101 4.39 -13.13 -2.65
N ASN A 102 3.50 -13.65 -3.50
CA ASN A 102 2.10 -13.88 -3.17
C ASN A 102 2.08 -15.00 -2.14
N ARG A 103 2.29 -14.65 -0.87
CA ARG A 103 2.14 -15.58 0.24
C ARG A 103 0.72 -16.14 0.15
N LYS A 104 0.61 -17.45 -0.06
CA LYS A 104 -0.69 -18.11 -0.08
C LYS A 104 -1.41 -17.77 1.22
N PRO A 105 -2.71 -17.40 1.17
CA PRO A 105 -3.45 -17.10 2.38
C PRO A 105 -3.43 -18.32 3.30
N LYS A 106 -3.28 -18.08 4.61
CA LYS A 106 -3.30 -19.13 5.66
C LYS A 106 -4.55 -20.00 5.45
N SER A 107 -4.40 -21.32 5.41
CA SER A 107 -5.54 -22.24 5.25
C SER A 107 -6.47 -22.20 6.47
N TRP A 108 -7.77 -22.41 6.28
CA TRP A 108 -8.74 -22.46 7.39
C TRP A 108 -8.67 -23.81 8.08
N THR A 109 -8.40 -23.82 9.37
CA THR A 109 -8.48 -25.03 10.21
C THR A 109 -9.88 -25.19 10.78
N THR A 110 -10.20 -26.40 11.25
CA THR A 110 -11.47 -26.69 11.91
C THR A 110 -11.66 -25.86 13.19
N THR A 111 -10.58 -25.58 13.91
CA THR A 111 -10.59 -24.73 15.10
C THR A 111 -10.93 -23.29 14.77
N ASP A 112 -10.36 -22.74 13.70
CA ASP A 112 -10.64 -21.36 13.25
C ASP A 112 -12.11 -21.21 12.85
N VAL A 113 -12.66 -22.21 12.15
CA VAL A 113 -14.08 -22.22 11.74
C VAL A 113 -15.00 -22.37 12.95
N ARG A 114 -14.63 -23.19 13.94
CA ARG A 114 -15.39 -23.31 15.20
C ARG A 114 -15.39 -21.99 15.95
N TYR A 115 -14.24 -21.36 16.11
CA TYR A 115 -14.12 -20.06 16.76
C TYR A 115 -14.97 -19.00 16.06
N LEU A 116 -14.93 -18.96 14.72
CA LEU A 116 -15.77 -18.05 13.92
C LEU A 116 -17.27 -18.27 14.15
N LYS A 117 -17.72 -19.54 14.22
CA LYS A 117 -19.13 -19.88 14.45
C LYS A 117 -19.60 -19.51 15.86
N THR A 118 -18.82 -19.84 16.88
CA THR A 118 -19.18 -19.55 18.29
C THR A 118 -19.27 -18.07 18.57
N ASN A 119 -18.47 -17.26 17.88
CA ASN A 119 -18.34 -15.83 18.11
C ASN A 119 -19.12 -14.96 17.12
N ALA A 120 -19.81 -15.56 16.14
CA ALA A 120 -20.62 -14.83 15.17
C ALA A 120 -21.78 -14.13 15.88
N GLY A 121 -21.89 -12.80 15.73
CA GLY A 121 -22.93 -11.98 16.36
C GLY A 121 -22.65 -11.57 17.81
N VAL A 122 -21.60 -12.12 18.44
CA VAL A 122 -21.17 -11.77 19.81
C VAL A 122 -20.06 -10.72 19.78
N ILE A 123 -19.00 -10.98 19.03
CA ILE A 123 -17.87 -10.05 18.89
C ILE A 123 -17.73 -9.56 17.44
N SER A 124 -17.12 -8.39 17.29
CA SER A 124 -16.95 -7.78 15.97
C SER A 124 -16.03 -8.62 15.07
N GLY A 125 -16.29 -8.61 13.76
CA GLY A 125 -15.43 -9.26 12.77
C GLY A 125 -13.96 -8.80 12.85
N VAL A 126 -13.72 -7.56 13.29
CA VAL A 126 -12.37 -7.02 13.52
C VAL A 126 -11.66 -7.72 14.68
N GLN A 127 -12.36 -7.96 15.79
CA GLN A 127 -11.78 -8.69 16.94
C GLN A 127 -11.50 -10.15 16.59
N ILE A 128 -12.42 -10.79 15.86
CA ILE A 128 -12.21 -12.17 15.36
C ILE A 128 -10.97 -12.22 14.46
N ALA A 129 -10.80 -11.24 13.57
CA ALA A 129 -9.64 -11.16 12.69
C ALA A 129 -8.32 -11.01 13.45
N ARG A 130 -8.29 -10.20 14.51
CA ARG A 130 -7.13 -10.07 15.41
C ARG A 130 -6.81 -11.39 16.11
N HIS A 131 -7.82 -12.08 16.63
CA HIS A 131 -7.61 -13.36 17.32
C HIS A 131 -7.10 -14.47 16.38
N LEU A 132 -7.52 -14.48 15.11
CA LEU A 132 -7.12 -15.50 14.14
C LEU A 132 -5.81 -15.18 13.38
N ASP A 133 -5.22 -14.00 13.64
CA ASP A 133 -4.11 -13.41 12.88
C ASP A 133 -4.37 -13.40 11.36
N ARG A 134 -5.55 -12.90 10.99
CA ARG A 134 -6.01 -12.86 9.59
C ARG A 134 -6.47 -11.46 9.22
N PRO A 135 -6.38 -11.07 7.94
CA PRO A 135 -6.97 -9.81 7.50
C PRO A 135 -8.49 -9.90 7.63
N VAL A 136 -9.09 -8.77 8.04
CA VAL A 136 -10.53 -8.62 8.30
C VAL A 136 -11.37 -9.09 7.10
N GLU A 137 -10.97 -8.71 5.89
CA GLU A 137 -11.61 -9.12 4.63
C GLU A 137 -11.73 -10.64 4.48
N ASN A 138 -10.68 -11.39 4.83
CA ASN A 138 -10.72 -12.85 4.73
C ASN A 138 -11.72 -13.47 5.72
N VAL A 139 -11.92 -12.85 6.87
CA VAL A 139 -12.87 -13.28 7.88
C VAL A 139 -14.30 -13.04 7.40
N TYR A 140 -14.62 -11.83 6.92
CA TYR A 140 -15.94 -11.52 6.35
C TYR A 140 -16.27 -12.40 5.16
N ARG A 141 -15.32 -12.59 4.24
CA ARG A 141 -15.49 -13.50 3.11
C ARG A 141 -15.77 -14.93 3.55
N LYS A 142 -15.06 -15.43 4.59
CA LYS A 142 -15.32 -16.77 5.11
C LYS A 142 -16.67 -16.88 5.80
N ALA A 143 -17.07 -15.87 6.57
CA ALA A 143 -18.38 -15.83 7.22
C ALA A 143 -19.51 -15.82 6.18
N HIS A 144 -19.38 -15.03 5.11
CA HIS A 144 -20.31 -15.02 4.00
C HIS A 144 -20.43 -16.41 3.34
N LEU A 145 -19.30 -17.10 3.09
CA LEU A 145 -19.31 -18.47 2.55
C LEU A 145 -19.97 -19.50 3.49
N LEU A 146 -20.03 -19.20 4.79
CA LEU A 146 -20.67 -20.03 5.80
C LEU A 146 -22.09 -19.56 6.14
N ASN A 147 -22.60 -18.52 5.46
CA ASN A 147 -23.87 -17.86 5.75
C ASN A 147 -23.99 -17.39 7.22
N LEU A 148 -22.91 -16.88 7.78
CA LEU A 148 -22.86 -16.33 9.14
C LEU A 148 -22.89 -14.80 9.11
N SER A 149 -23.78 -14.20 9.92
CA SER A 149 -23.75 -12.76 10.17
C SER A 149 -22.74 -12.43 11.28
N LEU A 150 -21.81 -11.51 11.00
CA LEU A 150 -20.87 -10.98 11.99
C LEU A 150 -21.34 -9.63 12.58
N HIS A 151 -22.58 -9.25 12.31
CA HIS A 151 -23.15 -8.04 12.89
C HIS A 151 -23.47 -8.30 14.36
N VAL A 152 -22.93 -7.46 15.24
CA VAL A 152 -23.13 -7.59 16.68
C VAL A 152 -24.51 -7.06 17.03
N LEU A 153 -25.33 -7.88 17.68
CA LEU A 153 -26.73 -7.59 17.99
C LEU A 153 -26.99 -7.62 19.50
N GLY A 154 -28.10 -7.01 19.91
CA GLY A 154 -28.53 -6.96 21.31
C GLY A 154 -27.52 -6.22 22.19
N GLU A 155 -27.39 -6.67 23.43
CA GLU A 155 -26.50 -6.09 24.46
C GLU A 155 -25.01 -6.06 24.09
N ASN A 156 -24.59 -6.92 23.16
CA ASN A 156 -23.20 -6.94 22.70
C ASN A 156 -22.88 -5.75 21.77
N SER A 157 -23.91 -5.07 21.24
CA SER A 157 -23.73 -3.91 20.38
C SER A 157 -23.32 -2.70 21.19
N HIS A 158 -22.37 -1.92 20.67
CA HIS A 158 -22.01 -0.61 21.22
C HIS A 158 -23.20 0.39 21.25
N ALA A 159 -24.25 0.13 20.48
CA ALA A 159 -25.48 0.92 20.46
C ALA A 159 -26.56 0.41 21.42
N ALA A 160 -26.26 -0.63 22.21
CA ALA A 160 -27.21 -1.17 23.18
C ALA A 160 -27.30 -0.24 24.40
N THR A 161 -28.51 0.27 24.64
CA THR A 161 -28.80 1.09 25.82
C THR A 161 -29.20 0.25 27.03
N TYR A 162 -29.85 -0.89 26.78
CA TYR A 162 -30.45 -1.74 27.81
C TYR A 162 -29.94 -3.17 27.67
N SER A 163 -29.85 -3.87 28.80
CA SER A 163 -29.49 -5.29 28.82
C SER A 163 -30.59 -6.14 28.18
N ASN A 164 -30.26 -7.34 27.72
CA ASN A 164 -31.29 -8.21 27.15
C ASN A 164 -32.32 -8.63 28.23
N GLU A 165 -31.89 -8.73 29.49
CA GLU A 165 -32.76 -9.03 30.64
C GLU A 165 -33.81 -7.93 30.88
N ASP A 166 -33.41 -6.65 30.85
CA ASP A 166 -34.33 -5.52 31.00
C ASP A 166 -35.36 -5.46 29.86
N ILE A 167 -34.94 -5.79 28.64
CA ILE A 167 -35.82 -5.85 27.47
C ILE A 167 -36.86 -6.97 27.64
N GLU A 168 -36.45 -8.16 28.09
CA GLU A 168 -37.39 -9.26 28.35
C GLU A 168 -38.33 -8.94 29.50
N LEU A 169 -37.85 -8.27 30.56
CA LEU A 169 -38.70 -7.80 31.65
C LEU A 169 -39.76 -6.82 31.14
N CYS A 170 -39.39 -5.86 30.29
CA CYS A 170 -40.35 -4.92 29.70
C CYS A 170 -41.40 -5.64 28.84
N ARG A 171 -41.01 -6.67 28.07
CA ARG A 171 -41.95 -7.51 27.30
C ARG A 171 -42.91 -8.27 28.22
N ALA A 172 -42.39 -8.91 29.26
CA ALA A 172 -43.20 -9.68 30.20
C ALA A 172 -44.22 -8.80 30.96
N LEU A 173 -43.83 -7.59 31.37
CA LEU A 173 -44.73 -6.64 32.02
C LEU A 173 -45.83 -6.13 31.06
N PHE A 174 -45.47 -5.90 29.80
CA PHE A 174 -46.43 -5.54 28.75
C PHE A 174 -47.44 -6.66 28.50
N ASP A 175 -46.97 -7.91 28.38
CA ASP A 175 -47.82 -9.09 28.21
C ASP A 175 -48.73 -9.33 29.43
N ALA A 176 -48.29 -8.93 30.63
CA ALA A 176 -49.11 -8.91 31.84
C ALA A 176 -50.17 -7.79 31.87
N GLY A 177 -50.23 -6.95 30.84
CA GLY A 177 -51.23 -5.91 30.66
C GLY A 177 -50.88 -4.54 31.25
N LEU A 178 -49.62 -4.34 31.67
CA LEU A 178 -49.15 -3.03 32.13
C LEU A 178 -48.97 -2.08 30.93
N LYS A 179 -49.40 -0.83 31.09
CA LYS A 179 -49.23 0.20 30.06
C LYS A 179 -47.79 0.70 30.06
N ALA A 180 -47.27 1.03 28.88
CA ALA A 180 -45.90 1.51 28.70
C ALA A 180 -45.45 2.64 29.66
N PRO A 181 -46.27 3.64 30.02
CA PRO A 181 -45.87 4.66 31.00
C PRO A 181 -45.56 4.03 32.38
N THR A 182 -46.40 3.11 32.84
CA THR A 182 -46.23 2.43 34.13
C THR A 182 -45.00 1.52 34.16
N ILE A 183 -44.61 0.95 33.01
CA ILE A 183 -43.40 0.14 32.88
C ILE A 183 -42.15 1.03 32.93
N ALA A 184 -42.21 2.22 32.32
CA ALA A 184 -41.13 3.20 32.38
C ALA A 184 -40.96 3.78 33.79
N ASP A 185 -42.06 4.09 34.48
CA ASP A 185 -42.08 4.65 35.84
C ASP A 185 -41.66 3.61 36.91
N GLY A 186 -42.01 2.34 36.73
CA GLY A 186 -41.68 1.27 37.68
C GLY A 186 -40.21 0.82 37.69
N ASN A 187 -39.43 1.21 36.68
CA ASN A 187 -38.02 0.81 36.53
C ASN A 187 -37.07 1.99 36.82
N GLU A 188 -37.42 2.77 37.85
CA GLU A 188 -36.98 4.14 38.08
C GLU A 188 -35.52 4.41 38.55
N PRO A 189 -34.54 3.48 38.52
CA PRO A 189 -33.14 3.93 38.51
C PRO A 189 -32.56 4.13 37.10
N PHE A 190 -33.19 3.62 36.03
CA PHE A 190 -32.51 3.47 34.72
C PHE A 190 -33.07 4.30 33.56
N PHE A 191 -34.26 4.90 33.68
CA PHE A 191 -34.91 5.56 32.54
C PHE A 191 -34.56 7.04 32.32
N CYS A 192 -33.69 7.66 33.13
CA CYS A 192 -33.31 9.05 32.86
C CYS A 192 -31.89 9.39 33.34
N SER A 193 -30.90 9.25 32.45
CA SER A 193 -29.76 10.18 32.45
C SER A 193 -30.01 11.24 31.37
N PRO A 194 -30.30 12.50 31.76
CA PRO A 194 -30.45 13.61 30.82
C PRO A 194 -29.07 14.06 30.35
N SER A 195 -28.43 13.29 29.48
CA SER A 195 -27.22 13.71 28.76
C SER A 195 -27.42 13.61 27.25
N TYR A 196 -28.53 14.16 26.76
CA TYR A 196 -28.62 14.58 25.36
C TYR A 196 -29.33 15.94 25.33
N GLN A 197 -28.60 16.98 25.75
CA GLN A 197 -28.98 18.33 25.40
C GLN A 197 -29.04 18.42 23.87
N ALA A 198 -30.16 18.99 23.42
CA ALA A 198 -30.51 19.24 22.04
C ALA A 198 -29.31 19.74 21.22
N ARG A 199 -29.06 19.05 20.11
CA ARG A 199 -28.31 19.62 19.00
C ARG A 199 -29.35 20.11 17.98
N THR A 200 -29.65 21.40 18.06
CA THR A 200 -30.25 22.19 16.97
C THR A 200 -29.34 22.20 15.76
#